data_AF-A0A4Y3NCA6-F1
#
_entry.id   AF-A0A4Y3NCA6-F1
#
_cell.length_a   1.000
_cell.length_b   1.000
_cell.length_c   1.000
_cell.angle_alpha   90.00
_cell.angle_beta   90.00
_cell.angle_gamma   90.00
#
_symmetry.space_group_name_H-M   'P 1'
#
loop_
_entity.id
_entity.type
_entity.pdbx_description
1 polymer ?
#
loop_
_entity_poly.entity_id
_entity_poly.type
_entity_poly.pdbx_seq_one_letter_code
_entity_poly.pdbx_strand_id
1 'polypeptide(L)'
;MTLLGIQTFECGEQFAAALSAELDSYPTQERTALVYVHGYNTSFKQAAIRAAQIGFDLDVEGITALYSWPSFAKPLAYVGDQNSADDSEEAFADFLRLLCKDTGATKVNLVVHSMGNRLLGRSIQELARSTVNDKVRFGAIILAAPDVDVPLFRRLATAYPAISDRTTMYVSKWDGALALAKALQTSDRAGFSPPVTVLPDIDTVQVRSFDLSTFGHGYYAKARGVIADMQSVLLGLGQNQERIQMRAEPPSDDVFWAIP
;
A
#
# COMPACT_ATOMS: atom_id res chain seq x y z
N MET A 1 9.63 -10.79 -16.88
CA MET A 1 10.38 -10.85 -15.61
C MET A 1 10.88 -12.28 -15.41
N THR A 2 12.15 -12.44 -15.08
CA THR A 2 12.80 -13.74 -14.88
C THR A 2 13.33 -13.80 -13.45
N LEU A 3 13.02 -14.87 -12.71
CA LEU A 3 13.57 -15.10 -11.38
C LEU A 3 15.04 -15.50 -11.53
N LEU A 4 15.96 -14.74 -10.92
CA LEU A 4 17.40 -14.99 -11.02
C LEU A 4 17.90 -16.02 -10.00
N GLY A 5 17.26 -16.11 -8.84
CA GLY A 5 17.60 -17.05 -7.78
C GLY A 5 16.66 -16.95 -6.59
N ILE A 6 16.74 -17.91 -5.68
CA ILE A 6 16.05 -17.89 -4.39
C ILE A 6 17.11 -18.07 -3.32
N GLN A 7 17.19 -17.10 -2.41
CA GLN A 7 17.93 -17.23 -1.17
C GLN A 7 16.92 -17.34 -0.03
N THR A 8 17.06 -18.37 0.79
CA THR A 8 16.25 -18.59 1.98
C THR A 8 17.05 -18.24 3.22
N PHE A 9 16.38 -17.65 4.21
CA PHE A 9 16.96 -17.29 5.50
C PHE A 9 16.25 -18.09 6.60
N GLU A 10 17.00 -18.53 7.61
CA GLU A 10 16.45 -19.35 8.69
C GLU A 10 15.74 -18.51 9.76
N CYS A 11 16.12 -17.24 9.90
CA CYS A 11 15.57 -16.32 10.88
C CYS A 11 15.58 -14.86 10.38
N GLY A 12 14.88 -13.98 11.11
CA GLY A 12 14.77 -12.57 10.79
C GLY A 12 16.11 -11.83 10.81
N GLU A 13 17.01 -12.19 11.73
CA GLU A 13 18.32 -11.54 11.86
C GLU A 13 19.19 -11.77 10.61
N GLN A 14 19.18 -12.99 10.06
CA GLN A 14 19.90 -13.30 8.82
C GLN A 14 19.32 -12.52 7.63
N PHE A 15 17.99 -12.42 7.56
CA PHE A 15 17.31 -11.64 6.53
C PHE A 15 17.64 -10.13 6.65
N ALA A 16 17.57 -9.57 7.86
CA ALA A 16 17.89 -8.18 8.14
C ALA A 16 19.35 -7.85 7.79
N ALA A 17 20.29 -8.73 8.14
CA ALA A 17 21.71 -8.56 7.80
C ALA A 17 21.94 -8.55 6.27
N ALA A 18 21.24 -9.40 5.52
CA ALA A 18 21.32 -9.41 4.06
C ALA A 18 20.75 -8.13 3.44
N LEU A 19 19.62 -7.63 3.97
CA LEU A 19 19.05 -6.35 3.54
C LEU A 19 19.95 -5.16 3.89
N SER A 20 20.57 -5.17 5.07
CA SER A 20 21.53 -4.14 5.49
C SER A 20 22.73 -4.10 4.55
N ALA A 21 23.28 -5.26 4.17
CA ALA A 21 24.40 -5.32 3.24
C ALA A 21 24.04 -4.80 1.85
N GLU A 22 22.83 -5.09 1.36
CA GLU A 22 22.32 -4.53 0.11
C GLU A 22 22.14 -3.00 0.20
N LEU A 23 21.49 -2.52 1.26
CA LEU A 23 21.29 -1.08 1.50
C LEU A 23 22.61 -0.33 1.68
N ASP A 24 23.64 -0.96 2.25
CA ASP A 24 24.97 -0.37 2.42
C ASP A 24 25.67 -0.07 1.09
N SER A 25 25.24 -0.72 -0.01
CA SER A 25 25.72 -0.41 -1.37
C SER A 25 25.19 0.92 -1.93
N TYR A 26 24.14 1.48 -1.33
CA TYR A 26 23.56 2.76 -1.69
C TYR A 26 24.14 3.90 -0.82
N PRO A 27 24.29 5.13 -1.37
CA PRO A 27 24.55 6.31 -0.58
C PRO A 27 23.55 6.46 0.57
N THR A 28 23.98 6.95 1.74
CA THR A 28 23.14 6.98 2.96
C THR A 28 21.76 7.62 2.75
N GLN A 29 21.68 8.69 1.95
CA GLN A 29 20.42 9.37 1.63
C GLN A 29 19.47 8.56 0.73
N GLU A 30 19.99 7.56 0.02
CA GLU A 30 19.29 6.69 -0.94
C GLU A 30 19.01 5.29 -0.37
N ARG A 31 19.29 5.05 0.92
CA ARG A 31 18.99 3.78 1.61
C ARG A 31 17.49 3.65 1.91
N THR A 32 16.65 3.77 0.89
CA THR A 32 15.20 3.66 1.04
C THR A 32 14.73 2.24 0.76
N ALA A 33 13.61 1.86 1.38
CA ALA A 33 12.91 0.62 1.11
C ALA A 33 11.48 0.92 0.68
N LEU A 34 11.06 0.38 -0.47
CA LEU A 34 9.66 0.33 -0.87
C LEU A 34 9.09 -1.05 -0.58
N VAL A 35 8.05 -1.13 0.25
CA VAL A 35 7.31 -2.37 0.50
C VAL A 35 6.04 -2.38 -0.31
N TYR A 36 5.89 -3.37 -1.17
CA TYR A 36 4.62 -3.67 -1.83
C TYR A 36 3.86 -4.78 -1.09
N VAL A 37 2.55 -4.59 -0.90
CA VAL A 37 1.65 -5.56 -0.29
C VAL A 37 0.45 -5.80 -1.21
N HIS A 38 0.22 -7.06 -1.56
CA HIS A 38 -0.85 -7.42 -2.48
C HIS A 38 -2.24 -7.50 -1.82
N GLY A 39 -3.27 -7.60 -2.67
CA GLY A 39 -4.66 -7.77 -2.26
C GLY A 39 -5.18 -9.20 -2.45
N TYR A 40 -6.49 -9.36 -2.40
CA TYR A 40 -7.19 -10.64 -2.57
C TYR A 40 -6.92 -11.29 -3.93
N ASN A 41 -7.20 -12.59 -4.03
CA ASN A 41 -7.12 -13.38 -5.25
C ASN A 41 -5.77 -13.22 -5.97
N THR A 42 -4.67 -13.25 -5.21
CA THR A 42 -3.33 -13.01 -5.76
C THR A 42 -2.36 -14.10 -5.31
N SER A 43 -1.81 -14.86 -6.26
CA SER A 43 -0.74 -15.82 -5.97
C SER A 43 0.58 -15.13 -5.67
N PHE A 44 1.47 -15.79 -4.91
CA PHE A 44 2.84 -15.31 -4.65
C PHE A 44 3.57 -14.87 -5.93
N LYS A 45 3.48 -15.67 -7.01
CA LYS A 45 4.11 -15.35 -8.30
C LYS A 45 3.56 -14.04 -8.88
N GLN A 46 2.25 -13.83 -8.84
CA GLN A 46 1.64 -12.58 -9.33
C GLN A 46 2.06 -11.39 -8.47
N ALA A 47 2.10 -11.56 -7.14
CA ALA A 47 2.53 -10.53 -6.20
C ALA A 47 4.01 -10.14 -6.42
N ALA A 48 4.91 -11.11 -6.60
CA ALA A 48 6.33 -10.88 -6.89
C ALA A 48 6.55 -10.17 -8.23
N ILE A 49 5.83 -10.57 -9.28
CA ILE A 49 5.89 -9.87 -10.57
C ILE A 49 5.41 -8.42 -10.43
N ARG A 50 4.32 -8.21 -9.68
CA ARG A 50 3.78 -6.87 -9.44
C ARG A 50 4.74 -6.00 -8.63
N ALA A 51 5.37 -6.56 -7.59
CA ALA A 51 6.33 -5.84 -6.75
C ALA A 51 7.50 -5.30 -7.59
N ALA A 52 8.11 -6.16 -8.41
CA ALA A 52 9.21 -5.72 -9.26
C ALA A 52 8.79 -4.75 -10.36
N GLN A 53 7.58 -4.92 -10.93
CA GLN A 53 7.06 -3.92 -11.86
C GLN A 53 6.89 -2.56 -11.17
N ILE A 54 6.35 -2.53 -9.96
CA ILE A 54 6.18 -1.29 -9.18
C ILE A 54 7.53 -0.66 -8.84
N GLY A 55 8.49 -1.45 -8.36
CA GLY A 55 9.84 -0.96 -8.05
C GLY A 55 10.52 -0.33 -9.27
N PHE A 56 10.36 -0.95 -10.44
CA PHE A 56 10.87 -0.43 -11.72
C PHE A 56 10.10 0.83 -12.17
N ASP A 57 8.77 0.78 -12.21
CA ASP A 57 7.94 1.88 -12.72
C ASP A 57 8.02 3.14 -11.83
N LEU A 58 8.28 2.96 -10.53
CA LEU A 58 8.45 4.06 -9.57
C LEU A 58 9.90 4.55 -9.46
N ASP A 59 10.85 3.91 -10.15
CA ASP A 59 12.28 4.26 -10.11
C ASP A 59 12.82 4.35 -8.66
N VAL A 60 12.58 3.29 -7.88
CA VAL A 60 12.93 3.28 -6.45
C VAL A 60 14.44 3.32 -6.25
N GLU A 61 14.91 4.38 -5.60
CA GLU A 61 16.28 4.49 -5.09
C GLU A 61 16.43 3.64 -3.82
N GLY A 62 17.01 2.43 -3.95
CA GLY A 62 17.21 1.48 -2.86
C GLY A 62 16.54 0.13 -3.13
N ILE A 63 15.96 -0.49 -2.10
CA ILE A 63 15.38 -1.83 -2.22
C ILE A 63 13.87 -1.80 -2.46
N THR A 64 13.37 -2.74 -3.26
CA THR A 64 11.94 -3.06 -3.34
C THR A 64 11.66 -4.41 -2.70
N ALA A 65 10.85 -4.41 -1.65
CA ALA A 65 10.42 -5.60 -0.93
C ALA A 65 8.97 -5.95 -1.24
N LEU A 66 8.65 -7.24 -1.19
CA LEU A 66 7.29 -7.77 -1.23
C LEU A 66 6.97 -8.38 0.14
N TYR A 67 5.85 -7.99 0.73
CA TYR A 67 5.20 -8.82 1.75
C TYR A 67 4.06 -9.61 1.11
N SER A 68 4.11 -10.94 1.20
CA SER A 68 3.09 -11.82 0.64
C SER A 68 2.43 -12.63 1.76
N TRP A 69 1.14 -12.40 1.96
CA TRP A 69 0.29 -13.18 2.85
C TRP A 69 -0.41 -14.31 2.07
N PRO A 70 -0.87 -15.39 2.72
CA PRO A 70 -1.28 -16.62 2.04
C PRO A 70 -2.68 -16.56 1.40
N SER A 71 -2.88 -15.64 0.44
CA SER A 71 -4.10 -15.60 -0.39
C SER A 71 -4.32 -16.94 -1.11
N PHE A 72 -5.56 -17.38 -1.13
CA PHE A 72 -6.04 -18.56 -1.83
C PHE A 72 -5.93 -18.42 -3.36
N ALA A 73 -5.68 -17.22 -3.88
CA ALA A 73 -5.62 -16.93 -5.31
C ALA A 73 -6.86 -17.43 -6.08
N LYS A 74 -8.03 -17.33 -5.43
CA LYS A 74 -9.32 -17.78 -5.96
C LYS A 74 -10.37 -16.67 -5.82
N PRO A 75 -11.09 -16.30 -6.90
CA PRO A 75 -12.11 -15.25 -6.82
C PRO A 75 -13.22 -15.53 -5.80
N LEU A 76 -13.58 -16.81 -5.62
CA LEU A 76 -14.65 -17.23 -4.70
C LEU A 76 -14.20 -17.38 -3.23
N ALA A 77 -12.90 -17.24 -2.95
CA ALA A 77 -12.34 -17.44 -1.61
C ALA A 77 -12.23 -16.13 -0.81
N TYR A 78 -13.09 -15.14 -1.09
CA TYR A 78 -13.00 -13.80 -0.49
C TYR A 78 -12.91 -13.83 1.05
N VAL A 79 -13.79 -14.58 1.73
CA VAL A 79 -13.78 -14.71 3.19
C VAL A 79 -12.52 -15.44 3.68
N GLY A 80 -12.06 -16.44 2.93
CA GLY A 80 -10.82 -17.15 3.23
C GLY A 80 -9.61 -16.21 3.15
N ASP A 81 -9.52 -15.40 2.10
CA ASP A 81 -8.48 -14.39 1.94
C ASP A 81 -8.54 -13.33 3.05
N GLN A 82 -9.74 -12.91 3.46
CA GLN A 82 -9.91 -11.96 4.55
C GLN A 82 -9.38 -12.52 5.86
N ASN A 83 -9.71 -13.77 6.20
CA ASN A 83 -9.21 -14.44 7.40
C ASN A 83 -7.69 -14.64 7.33
N SER A 84 -7.18 -15.09 6.17
CA SER A 84 -5.75 -15.25 5.97
C SER A 84 -4.97 -13.95 6.10
N ALA A 85 -5.53 -12.83 5.63
CA ALA A 85 -4.94 -11.51 5.81
C ALA A 85 -4.97 -11.10 7.29
N ASP A 86 -6.08 -11.32 7.99
CA ASP A 86 -6.18 -11.03 9.43
C ASP A 86 -5.19 -11.89 10.25
N ASP A 87 -5.03 -13.18 9.93
CA ASP A 87 -4.09 -14.10 10.60
C ASP A 87 -2.62 -13.74 10.33
N SER A 88 -2.33 -12.87 9.35
CA SER A 88 -0.98 -12.42 9.02
C SER A 88 -0.58 -11.10 9.71
N GLU A 89 -1.45 -10.54 10.56
CA GLU A 89 -1.28 -9.21 11.18
C GLU A 89 0.04 -9.07 11.94
N GLU A 90 0.34 -10.03 12.84
CA GLU A 90 1.54 -10.03 13.69
C GLU A 90 2.81 -10.19 12.86
N ALA A 91 2.84 -11.19 11.97
CA ALA A 91 3.98 -11.42 11.09
C ALA A 91 4.26 -10.23 10.15
N PHE A 92 3.22 -9.50 9.75
CA PHE A 92 3.39 -8.28 8.95
C PHE A 92 3.93 -7.12 9.78
N ALA A 93 3.42 -6.93 11.00
CA ALA A 93 3.93 -5.93 11.93
C ALA A 93 5.42 -6.16 12.25
N ASP A 94 5.81 -7.41 12.49
CA ASP A 94 7.20 -7.80 12.71
C ASP A 94 8.09 -7.54 11.50
N PHE A 95 7.62 -7.88 10.30
CA PHE A 95 8.34 -7.58 9.06
C PHE A 95 8.57 -6.07 8.87
N LEU A 96 7.56 -5.24 9.12
CA LEU A 96 7.68 -3.78 9.04
C LEU A 96 8.63 -3.22 10.11
N ARG A 97 8.59 -3.78 11.33
CA ARG A 97 9.49 -3.41 12.43
C ARG A 97 10.95 -3.73 12.07
N LEU A 98 11.20 -4.94 11.55
CA LEU A 98 12.51 -5.39 11.09
C LEU A 98 13.06 -4.43 10.03
N LEU A 99 12.27 -4.08 9.02
CA LEU A 99 12.70 -3.11 7.99
C LEU A 99 13.08 -1.76 8.58
N CYS A 100 12.26 -1.23 9.51
CA CYS A 100 12.48 0.09 10.09
C CYS A 100 13.64 0.15 11.10
N LYS A 101 13.99 -0.97 11.75
CA LYS A 101 14.91 -0.97 12.90
C LYS A 101 16.22 -1.70 12.62
N ASP A 102 16.19 -2.77 11.83
CA ASP A 102 17.28 -3.74 11.80
C ASP A 102 18.03 -3.79 10.46
N THR A 103 17.59 -3.01 9.46
CA THR A 103 18.20 -3.01 8.12
C THR A 103 19.04 -1.78 7.79
N GLY A 104 19.04 -0.75 8.64
CA GLY A 104 19.70 0.52 8.34
C GLY A 104 19.02 1.36 7.25
N ALA A 105 17.80 1.00 6.81
CA ALA A 105 17.00 1.81 5.92
C ALA A 105 16.71 3.19 6.53
N THR A 106 16.99 4.26 5.79
CA THR A 106 16.75 5.64 6.26
C THR A 106 15.30 6.08 6.06
N LYS A 107 14.58 5.41 5.15
CA LYS A 107 13.15 5.64 4.90
C LYS A 107 12.49 4.36 4.39
N VAL A 108 11.35 4.00 4.98
CA VAL A 108 10.50 2.90 4.53
C VAL A 108 9.17 3.46 4.00
N ASN A 109 8.88 3.20 2.73
CA ASN A 109 7.64 3.60 2.05
C ASN A 109 6.79 2.36 1.77
N LEU A 110 5.46 2.50 1.76
CA LEU A 110 4.53 1.39 1.55
C LEU A 110 3.62 1.67 0.34
N VAL A 111 3.42 0.66 -0.51
CA VAL A 111 2.36 0.63 -1.53
C VAL A 111 1.49 -0.60 -1.29
N VAL A 112 0.25 -0.37 -0.89
CA VAL A 112 -0.64 -1.42 -0.39
C VAL A 112 -1.91 -1.48 -1.22
N HIS A 113 -2.22 -2.65 -1.77
CA HIS A 113 -3.32 -2.80 -2.72
C HIS A 113 -4.53 -3.54 -2.14
N SER A 114 -5.73 -3.02 -2.39
CA SER A 114 -7.02 -3.69 -2.15
C SER A 114 -7.12 -4.22 -0.72
N MET A 115 -7.38 -5.52 -0.53
CA MET A 115 -7.50 -6.17 0.77
C MET A 115 -6.20 -6.10 1.61
N GLY A 116 -5.03 -5.88 1.00
CA GLY A 116 -3.81 -5.62 1.76
C GLY A 116 -3.92 -4.39 2.67
N ASN A 117 -4.80 -3.43 2.34
CA ASN A 117 -5.04 -2.25 3.19
C ASN A 117 -5.75 -2.60 4.49
N ARG A 118 -6.50 -3.71 4.51
CA ARG A 118 -7.08 -4.26 5.74
C ARG A 118 -5.98 -4.75 6.68
N LEU A 119 -5.06 -5.55 6.16
CA LEU A 119 -3.90 -6.05 6.88
C LEU A 119 -3.06 -4.88 7.40
N LEU A 120 -2.69 -3.92 6.52
CA LEU A 120 -1.94 -2.73 6.92
C LEU A 120 -2.64 -1.94 8.02
N GLY A 121 -3.91 -1.59 7.82
CA GLY A 121 -4.63 -0.77 8.78
C GLY A 121 -4.70 -1.38 10.17
N ARG A 122 -4.73 -2.72 10.28
CA ARG A 122 -4.67 -3.43 11.56
C ARG A 122 -3.27 -3.40 12.16
N SER A 123 -2.25 -3.81 11.40
CA SER A 123 -0.86 -3.84 11.87
C SER A 123 -0.34 -2.45 12.30
N ILE A 124 -0.73 -1.37 11.61
CA ILE A 124 -0.31 -0.01 12.03
C ILE A 124 -0.94 0.43 13.35
N GLN A 125 -2.13 -0.06 13.71
CA GLN A 125 -2.71 0.26 15.02
C GLN A 125 -1.91 -0.39 16.15
N GLU A 126 -1.40 -1.59 15.93
CA GLU A 126 -0.47 -2.25 16.85
C GLU A 126 0.84 -1.46 16.93
N LEU A 127 1.47 -1.19 15.78
CA LEU A 127 2.74 -0.47 15.70
C LEU A 127 2.65 0.95 16.30
N ALA A 128 1.53 1.65 16.13
CA ALA A 128 1.32 2.99 16.70
C ALA A 128 1.17 2.98 18.22
N ARG A 129 0.83 1.83 18.83
CA ARG A 129 0.74 1.64 20.29
C ARG A 129 2.04 1.13 20.92
N SER A 130 3.07 0.88 20.11
CA SER A 130 4.37 0.39 20.58
C SER A 130 5.06 1.38 21.52
N THR A 131 6.03 0.89 22.31
CA THR A 131 6.78 1.71 23.26
C THR A 131 7.64 2.75 22.53
N VAL A 132 8.12 3.78 23.22
CA VAL A 132 8.95 4.85 22.62
C VAL A 132 10.17 4.29 21.86
N ASN A 133 10.78 3.22 22.38
CA ASN A 133 11.95 2.59 21.77
C ASN A 133 11.61 1.78 20.51
N ASP A 134 10.39 1.24 20.46
CA ASP A 134 9.89 0.40 19.35
C ASP A 134 9.11 1.20 18.30
N LYS A 135 8.99 2.53 18.50
CA LYS A 135 8.27 3.39 17.59
C LYS A 135 8.87 3.33 16.19
N VAL A 136 8.05 2.93 15.23
CA VAL A 136 8.37 2.99 13.80
C VAL A 136 7.77 4.24 13.19
N ARG A 137 8.39 4.74 12.13
CA ARG A 137 7.84 5.84 11.32
C ARG A 137 8.16 5.59 9.86
N PHE A 138 7.12 5.52 9.05
CA PHE A 138 7.19 5.36 7.60
C PHE A 138 7.29 6.73 6.92
N GLY A 139 7.86 6.75 5.72
CA GLY A 139 7.80 7.91 4.85
C GLY A 139 6.39 8.07 4.27
N ALA A 140 6.21 7.66 3.03
CA ALA A 140 4.92 7.65 2.36
C ALA A 140 4.22 6.28 2.51
N ILE A 141 2.92 6.33 2.79
CA ILE A 141 2.01 5.19 2.71
C ILE A 141 0.99 5.46 1.60
N ILE A 142 1.02 4.60 0.58
CA ILE A 142 0.12 4.66 -0.57
C ILE A 142 -0.92 3.54 -0.44
N LEU A 143 -2.19 3.94 -0.28
CA LEU A 143 -3.34 3.07 -0.15
C LEU A 143 -4.06 2.97 -1.51
N ALA A 144 -3.77 1.92 -2.28
CA ALA A 144 -4.33 1.73 -3.61
C ALA A 144 -5.64 0.92 -3.54
N ALA A 145 -6.75 1.55 -3.93
CA ALA A 145 -8.09 0.96 -3.94
C ALA A 145 -8.46 0.18 -2.65
N PRO A 146 -8.39 0.76 -1.44
CA PRO A 146 -8.63 0.01 -0.20
C PRO A 146 -9.95 -0.75 -0.17
N ASP A 147 -9.86 -2.09 -0.10
CA ASP A 147 -11.02 -2.96 0.07
C ASP A 147 -11.27 -3.19 1.56
N VAL A 148 -11.73 -2.11 2.22
CA VAL A 148 -12.00 -2.05 3.65
C VAL A 148 -13.32 -1.33 3.86
N ASP A 149 -14.21 -1.89 4.68
CA ASP A 149 -15.46 -1.23 5.08
C ASP A 149 -15.20 0.17 5.61
N VAL A 150 -15.96 1.16 5.15
CA VAL A 150 -15.76 2.57 5.56
C VAL A 150 -15.72 2.76 7.09
N PRO A 151 -16.64 2.18 7.90
CA PRO A 151 -16.58 2.32 9.36
C PRO A 151 -15.29 1.74 9.97
N LEU A 152 -14.84 0.60 9.45
CA LEU A 152 -13.58 -0.01 9.86
C LEU A 152 -12.39 0.86 9.44
N PHE A 153 -12.35 1.29 8.18
CA PHE A 153 -11.27 2.10 7.64
C PHE A 153 -11.12 3.41 8.41
N ARG A 154 -12.22 4.11 8.73
CA ARG A 154 -12.21 5.32 9.58
C ARG A 154 -11.54 5.08 10.93
N ARG A 155 -11.81 3.93 11.55
CA ARG A 155 -11.19 3.56 12.84
C ARG A 155 -9.71 3.27 12.70
N LEU A 156 -9.31 2.52 11.67
CA LEU A 156 -7.90 2.17 11.42
C LEU A 156 -7.07 3.41 11.04
N ALA A 157 -7.69 4.33 10.29
CA ALA A 157 -7.02 5.49 9.72
C ALA A 157 -6.49 6.49 10.77
N THR A 158 -7.03 6.49 11.99
CA THR A 158 -6.58 7.38 13.07
C THR A 158 -5.13 7.15 13.49
N ALA A 159 -4.53 6.01 13.13
CA ALA A 159 -3.14 5.69 13.43
C ALA A 159 -2.14 6.26 12.41
N TYR A 160 -2.57 6.54 11.16
CA TYR A 160 -1.66 6.98 10.09
C TYR A 160 -0.86 8.25 10.43
N PRO A 161 -1.44 9.31 11.04
CA PRO A 161 -0.68 10.53 11.35
C PRO A 161 0.45 10.31 12.37
N ALA A 162 0.31 9.31 13.23
CA ALA A 162 1.31 9.01 14.26
C ALA A 162 2.51 8.22 13.71
N ILE A 163 2.33 7.53 12.59
CA ILE A 163 3.26 6.50 12.08
C ILE A 163 3.79 6.78 10.67
N SER A 164 3.27 7.76 9.95
CA SER A 164 3.72 8.10 8.60
C SER A 164 3.99 9.60 8.44
N ASP A 165 4.91 9.95 7.54
CA ASP A 165 5.09 11.34 7.11
C ASP A 165 3.96 11.79 6.17
N ARG A 166 3.45 10.86 5.35
CA ARG A 166 2.32 11.12 4.44
C ARG A 166 1.54 9.85 4.14
N THR A 167 0.22 9.97 4.11
CA THR A 167 -0.67 8.91 3.59
C THR A 167 -1.47 9.44 2.41
N THR A 168 -1.50 8.68 1.31
CA THR A 168 -2.29 9.01 0.11
C THR A 168 -3.14 7.80 -0.28
N MET A 169 -4.44 8.02 -0.44
CA MET A 169 -5.41 7.02 -0.86
C MET A 169 -5.87 7.27 -2.29
N TYR A 170 -5.69 6.27 -3.14
CA TYR A 170 -6.24 6.26 -4.49
C TYR A 170 -7.56 5.50 -4.50
N VAL A 171 -8.62 6.18 -4.93
CA VAL A 171 -9.96 5.62 -5.08
C VAL A 171 -10.33 5.59 -6.55
N SER A 172 -11.13 4.61 -6.97
CA SER A 172 -11.63 4.56 -8.35
C SER A 172 -13.13 4.36 -8.36
N LYS A 173 -13.74 4.50 -9.54
CA LYS A 173 -15.08 3.98 -9.73
C LYS A 173 -15.08 2.47 -9.54
N TRP A 174 -16.17 1.99 -8.97
CA TRP A 174 -16.40 0.58 -8.78
C TRP A 174 -16.54 -0.11 -10.13
N ASP A 175 -15.87 -1.25 -10.29
CA ASP A 175 -15.90 -2.03 -11.52
C ASP A 175 -16.20 -3.49 -11.20
N GLY A 176 -17.04 -4.11 -12.04
CA GLY A 176 -17.84 -5.31 -11.78
C GLY A 176 -17.15 -6.59 -11.29
N ALA A 177 -15.83 -6.59 -11.08
CA ALA A 177 -15.02 -7.72 -10.62
C ALA A 177 -15.22 -8.10 -9.13
N LEU A 178 -15.99 -7.32 -8.37
CA LEU A 178 -16.26 -7.51 -6.93
C LEU A 178 -17.74 -7.76 -6.60
N ALA A 179 -18.54 -8.24 -7.55
CA ALA A 179 -19.94 -8.60 -7.29
C ALA A 179 -20.09 -9.53 -6.06
N LEU A 180 -19.10 -10.40 -5.81
CA LEU A 180 -19.07 -11.29 -4.66
C LEU A 180 -18.85 -10.56 -3.33
N ALA A 181 -17.95 -9.57 -3.28
CA ALA A 181 -17.72 -8.79 -2.07
C ALA A 181 -18.98 -8.01 -1.68
N LYS A 182 -19.71 -7.45 -2.66
CA LYS A 182 -20.98 -6.76 -2.43
C LYS A 182 -22.10 -7.70 -2.02
N ALA A 183 -22.17 -8.92 -2.59
CA ALA A 183 -23.16 -9.92 -2.21
C ALA A 183 -23.03 -10.37 -0.74
N LEU A 184 -21.82 -10.28 -0.18
CA LEU A 184 -21.51 -10.71 1.18
C LEU A 184 -21.54 -9.58 2.22
N GLN A 185 -21.67 -8.30 1.81
CA GLN A 185 -21.32 -7.17 2.70
C GLN A 185 -22.35 -6.03 2.70
N THR A 186 -22.37 -5.31 3.83
CA THR A 186 -23.42 -4.37 4.22
C THR A 186 -23.00 -2.89 4.17
N SER A 187 -21.74 -2.58 3.88
CA SER A 187 -21.22 -1.21 3.81
C SER A 187 -20.37 -0.93 2.57
N ASP A 188 -20.26 0.36 2.22
CA ASP A 188 -19.34 0.84 1.19
C ASP A 188 -17.88 0.60 1.55
N ARG A 189 -17.01 0.64 0.54
CA ARG A 189 -15.56 0.48 0.71
C ARG A 189 -14.83 1.79 0.55
N ALA A 190 -13.82 1.98 1.38
CA ALA A 190 -13.00 3.20 1.39
C ALA A 190 -12.36 3.51 0.02
N GLY A 191 -11.96 2.48 -0.75
CA GLY A 191 -11.32 2.62 -2.05
C GLY A 191 -12.24 2.83 -3.25
N PHE A 192 -13.56 2.83 -3.06
CA PHE A 192 -14.52 2.91 -4.16
C PHE A 192 -15.32 4.21 -4.14
N SER A 193 -15.78 4.62 -5.31
CA SER A 193 -16.64 5.78 -5.52
C SER A 193 -17.75 5.47 -6.54
N PRO A 194 -18.92 6.12 -6.44
CA PRO A 194 -19.40 6.99 -5.34
C PRO A 194 -19.96 6.20 -4.13
N PRO A 195 -19.97 6.79 -2.90
CA PRO A 195 -19.37 8.08 -2.53
C PRO A 195 -17.84 7.98 -2.37
N VAL A 196 -17.12 9.09 -2.55
CA VAL A 196 -15.68 9.15 -2.24
C VAL A 196 -15.52 9.23 -0.72
N THR A 197 -14.72 8.34 -0.14
CA THR A 197 -14.35 8.43 1.28
C THR A 197 -13.22 9.43 1.44
N VAL A 198 -13.45 10.52 2.17
CA VAL A 198 -12.40 11.47 2.56
C VAL A 198 -12.20 11.43 4.07
N LEU A 199 -10.95 11.54 4.51
CA LEU A 199 -10.54 11.56 5.90
C LEU A 199 -9.51 12.67 6.14
N PRO A 200 -9.49 13.25 7.35
CA PRO A 200 -8.40 14.14 7.74
C PRO A 200 -7.06 13.37 7.65
N ASP A 201 -5.99 14.10 7.33
CA ASP A 201 -4.62 13.60 7.28
C ASP A 201 -4.35 12.48 6.25
N ILE A 202 -5.30 12.21 5.34
CA ILE A 202 -5.12 11.30 4.20
C ILE A 202 -5.47 12.05 2.92
N ASP A 203 -4.47 12.24 2.06
CA ASP A 203 -4.71 12.78 0.72
C ASP A 203 -5.56 11.80 -0.09
N THR A 204 -6.75 12.20 -0.51
CA THR A 204 -7.63 11.36 -1.32
C THR A 204 -7.56 11.76 -2.79
N VAL A 205 -7.27 10.79 -3.66
CA VAL A 205 -7.12 10.96 -5.11
C VAL A 205 -8.09 10.02 -5.83
N GLN A 206 -9.10 10.58 -6.47
CA GLN A 206 -10.01 9.86 -7.35
C GLN A 206 -9.38 9.66 -8.73
N VAL A 207 -9.35 8.42 -9.20
CA VAL A 207 -8.91 8.05 -10.54
C VAL A 207 -10.16 7.86 -11.42
N ARG A 208 -10.36 8.73 -12.40
CA ARG A 208 -11.63 8.83 -13.16
C ARG A 208 -11.67 8.00 -14.44
N SER A 209 -10.58 7.95 -15.21
CA SER A 209 -10.57 7.33 -16.55
C SER A 209 -9.41 6.37 -16.73
N PHE A 210 -9.69 5.08 -16.65
CA PHE A 210 -8.81 4.07 -17.24
C PHE A 210 -9.68 2.91 -17.74
N ASP A 211 -9.23 2.28 -18.83
CA ASP A 211 -9.93 1.15 -19.40
C ASP A 211 -9.74 -0.08 -18.49
N LEU A 212 -10.73 -0.30 -17.63
CA LEU A 212 -10.77 -1.42 -16.71
C LEU A 212 -10.89 -2.77 -17.43
N SER A 213 -11.33 -2.79 -18.70
CA SER A 213 -11.33 -4.01 -19.52
C SER A 213 -9.92 -4.48 -19.87
N THR A 214 -8.95 -3.56 -19.92
CA THR A 214 -7.54 -3.84 -20.21
C THR A 214 -6.68 -4.05 -18.95
N PHE A 215 -7.05 -3.40 -17.82
CA PHE A 215 -6.19 -3.35 -16.62
C PHE A 215 -6.79 -3.94 -15.32
N GLY A 216 -8.10 -4.16 -15.26
CA GLY A 216 -8.80 -4.73 -14.10
C GLY A 216 -8.50 -3.99 -12.78
N HIS A 217 -8.55 -4.73 -11.66
CA HIS A 217 -8.18 -4.26 -10.32
C HIS A 217 -6.67 -3.93 -10.17
N GLY A 218 -5.88 -3.90 -11.25
CA GLY A 218 -4.44 -3.62 -11.24
C GLY A 218 -4.05 -2.21 -11.71
N TYR A 219 -5.01 -1.29 -11.82
CA TYR A 219 -4.83 0.00 -12.48
C TYR A 219 -3.80 0.91 -11.82
N TYR A 220 -3.68 0.85 -10.49
CA TYR A 220 -2.76 1.68 -9.71
C TYR A 220 -1.30 1.47 -10.14
N ALA A 221 -0.98 0.28 -10.67
CA ALA A 221 0.35 -0.08 -11.13
C ALA A 221 0.50 -0.02 -12.66
N LYS A 222 -0.41 0.65 -13.38
CA LYS A 222 -0.42 0.72 -14.86
C LYS A 222 -0.87 2.06 -15.43
N ALA A 223 -1.68 2.82 -14.70
CA ALA A 223 -2.12 4.15 -15.10
C ALA A 223 -0.97 5.15 -14.93
N ARG A 224 -0.45 5.70 -16.04
CA ARG A 224 0.69 6.64 -16.04
C ARG A 224 0.51 7.81 -15.07
N GLY A 225 -0.70 8.39 -15.01
CA GLY A 225 -0.99 9.49 -14.10
C GLY A 225 -0.90 9.09 -12.62
N VAL A 226 -1.29 7.85 -12.29
CA VAL A 226 -1.18 7.33 -10.92
C VAL A 226 0.28 7.04 -10.58
N ILE A 227 1.04 6.40 -11.48
CA ILE A 227 2.48 6.16 -11.29
C ILE A 227 3.24 7.48 -11.08
N ALA A 228 2.99 8.50 -11.91
CA ALA A 228 3.63 9.80 -11.77
C ALA A 228 3.30 10.51 -10.45
N ASP A 229 2.05 10.41 -9.98
CA ASP A 229 1.68 10.94 -8.66
C ASP A 229 2.32 10.13 -7.52
N MET A 230 2.36 8.80 -7.62
CA MET A 230 3.03 7.94 -6.64
C MET A 230 4.52 8.30 -6.53
N GLN A 231 5.22 8.48 -7.65
CA GLN A 231 6.62 8.94 -7.65
C GLN A 231 6.76 10.29 -6.94
N SER A 232 5.87 11.24 -7.25
CA SER A 232 5.87 12.56 -6.59
C SER A 232 5.66 12.43 -5.07
N VAL A 233 4.73 11.58 -4.64
CA VAL A 233 4.46 11.28 -3.22
C VAL A 233 5.68 10.65 -2.55
N LEU A 234 6.34 9.67 -3.19
CA LEU A 234 7.53 9.00 -2.67
C LEU A 234 8.72 9.96 -2.52
N LEU A 235 8.90 10.89 -3.47
CA LEU A 235 9.91 11.95 -3.42
C LEU A 235 9.57 13.07 -2.41
N GLY A 236 8.42 12.99 -1.73
CA GLY A 236 7.97 14.01 -0.79
C GLY A 236 7.46 15.31 -1.44
N LEU A 237 7.24 15.30 -2.76
CA LEU A 237 6.76 16.44 -3.54
C LEU A 237 5.23 16.61 -3.41
N GLY A 238 4.72 17.82 -3.64
CA GLY A 238 3.27 18.06 -3.70
C GLY A 238 2.54 18.02 -2.36
N GLN A 239 3.21 18.36 -1.25
CA GLN A 239 2.58 18.48 0.08
C GLN A 239 1.68 19.73 0.22
N ASN A 240 1.80 20.71 -0.68
CA ASN A 240 1.07 21.97 -0.64
C ASN A 240 0.46 22.28 -2.01
N GLN A 241 -0.82 21.96 -2.23
CA GLN A 241 -1.70 22.41 -3.34
C GLN A 241 -1.20 22.26 -4.81
N GLU A 242 0.03 21.85 -5.05
CA GLU A 242 0.65 21.76 -6.37
C GLU A 242 0.72 20.29 -6.84
N ARG A 243 -0.41 19.59 -6.81
CA ARG A 243 -0.59 18.42 -7.66
C ARG A 243 -0.93 18.95 -9.07
N ILE A 244 0.08 19.44 -9.79
CA ILE A 244 -0.01 20.27 -11.01
C ILE A 244 -0.92 19.67 -12.12
N GLN A 245 -1.16 18.36 -12.11
CA GLN A 245 -2.00 17.66 -13.08
C GLN A 245 -3.38 17.24 -12.56
N MET A 246 -3.72 17.57 -11.32
CA MET A 246 -4.99 17.19 -10.68
C MET A 246 -5.94 18.38 -10.53
N ARG A 247 -7.24 18.08 -10.51
CA ARG A 247 -8.27 19.07 -10.17
C ARG A 247 -8.76 18.79 -8.75
N ALA A 248 -8.75 19.82 -7.90
CA ALA A 248 -9.51 19.81 -6.66
C ALA A 248 -11.01 19.84 -7.01
N GLU A 249 -11.81 19.00 -6.36
CA GLU A 249 -13.25 18.91 -6.60
C GLU A 249 -14.03 19.61 -5.46
N PRO A 250 -14.70 20.76 -5.71
CA PRO A 250 -15.55 21.45 -4.73
C PRO A 250 -17.06 21.14 -4.89
N PRO A 251 -17.92 21.28 -3.83
CA PRO A 251 -17.71 20.96 -2.42
C PRO A 251 -18.73 19.90 -1.91
N SER A 252 -18.25 18.90 -1.18
CA SER A 252 -19.06 18.11 -0.25
C SER A 252 -18.33 18.05 1.10
N ASP A 253 -18.26 19.17 1.82
CA ASP A 253 -17.55 19.37 3.10
C ASP A 253 -16.04 19.03 3.16
N ASP A 254 -15.53 18.19 2.25
CA ASP A 254 -14.19 17.63 2.19
C ASP A 254 -13.59 17.80 0.79
N VAL A 255 -12.30 18.16 0.70
CA VAL A 255 -11.57 18.35 -0.57
C VAL A 255 -10.85 17.05 -0.96
N PHE A 256 -11.06 16.59 -2.20
CA PHE A 256 -10.27 15.51 -2.81
C PHE A 256 -9.78 15.90 -4.21
N TRP A 257 -8.79 15.19 -4.70
CA TRP A 257 -8.16 15.42 -6.01
C TRP A 257 -8.67 14.42 -7.04
N ALA A 258 -8.65 14.79 -8.32
CA ALA A 258 -8.97 13.86 -9.40
C ALA A 258 -7.83 13.78 -10.44
N ILE A 259 -7.41 12.56 -10.76
CA ILE A 259 -6.64 12.25 -11.97
C ILE A 259 -7.65 12.04 -13.10
N PRO A 260 -7.59 12.85 -14.18
CA PRO A 260 -8.52 12.76 -15.30
C PRO A 260 -8.44 11.43 -16.03
#